data_AF-A0A838L3A0-F1
#
_entry.id   AF-A0A838L3A0-F1
#
_cell.length_a   1.000
_cell.length_b   1.000
_cell.length_c   1.000
_cell.angle_alpha   90.00
_cell.angle_beta   90.00
_cell.angle_gamma   90.00
#
_symmetry.space_group_name_H-M   'P 1'
#
loop_
_entity.id
_entity.type
_entity.pdbx_description
1 polymer ?
#
loop_
_entity_poly.entity_id
_entity_poly.type
_entity_poly.pdbx_seq_one_letter_code
_entity_poly.pdbx_strand_id
1 'polypeptide(L)'
;MTIAEAMNWAIALLPVLLLLAAFEWLDVFHLMTRKETAKLLGLGGLAAVLAYPVSGVFLDALPLGFSVYSRFVAPWIEEALKGTMVVWLFWRNRIGYKIDAALSGFAIGAGFSLIENAIYLSRFSGFDPGIWLVRGLGTAVMHGGSVAIFATLAHQCCEHEMLRSAGAWRLHPFHFLPGYGLAVAIHTAFNQFPDQPLIAMLLTAILVPLALMAIFNLGGSEARNWLTGESARHQADLDELADGRLPDSDAGRAIGALAANEPRVIDYWRLMTEIVLGAERTMIERTADQRLDRYAEADRARFARLTELEAAIDRPTLLALGRLMPFSRNDLWEVSELREQLRRH
;
A
#
# COMPACT_ATOMS: atom_id res chain seq x y z
N MET A 1 0.76 -36.06 -7.43
CA MET A 1 0.35 -35.04 -8.40
C MET A 1 0.73 -35.53 -9.79
N THR A 2 -0.23 -35.70 -10.67
CA THR A 2 0.03 -36.04 -12.08
C THR A 2 0.57 -34.80 -12.83
N ILE A 3 1.14 -34.99 -14.03
CA ILE A 3 1.60 -33.86 -14.87
C ILE A 3 0.43 -32.95 -15.24
N ALA A 4 -0.73 -33.53 -15.55
CA ALA A 4 -1.94 -32.77 -15.86
C ALA A 4 -2.43 -31.93 -14.67
N GLU A 5 -2.43 -32.51 -13.45
CA GLU A 5 -2.75 -31.76 -12.24
C GLU A 5 -1.76 -30.60 -12.04
N ALA A 6 -0.45 -30.87 -12.12
CA ALA A 6 0.58 -29.85 -11.97
C ALA A 6 0.39 -28.68 -12.96
N MET A 7 0.00 -28.99 -14.20
CA MET A 7 -0.29 -28.01 -15.23
C MET A 7 -1.52 -27.15 -14.87
N ASN A 8 -2.60 -27.76 -14.36
CA ASN A 8 -3.79 -27.01 -13.91
C ASN A 8 -3.46 -26.05 -12.75
N TRP A 9 -2.67 -26.50 -11.78
CA TRP A 9 -2.17 -25.64 -10.69
C TRP A 9 -1.34 -24.47 -11.23
N ALA A 10 -0.44 -24.73 -12.17
CA ALA A 10 0.39 -23.70 -12.78
C ALA A 10 -0.44 -22.65 -13.54
N ILE A 11 -1.38 -23.09 -14.38
CA ILE A 11 -2.24 -22.21 -15.18
C ILE A 11 -3.15 -21.35 -14.29
N ALA A 12 -3.66 -21.89 -13.17
CA ALA A 12 -4.56 -21.17 -12.29
C ALA A 12 -3.84 -20.13 -11.39
N LEU A 13 -2.57 -20.33 -11.06
CA LEU A 13 -1.86 -19.55 -10.04
C LEU A 13 -0.72 -18.68 -10.57
N LEU A 14 0.05 -19.16 -11.56
CA LEU A 14 1.23 -18.43 -12.04
C LEU A 14 0.90 -17.12 -12.75
N PRO A 15 -0.16 -16.99 -13.58
CA PRO A 15 -0.38 -15.78 -14.35
C PRO A 15 -0.47 -14.51 -13.49
N VAL A 16 -1.22 -14.56 -12.37
CA VAL A 16 -1.36 -13.39 -11.49
C VAL A 16 -0.07 -13.06 -10.74
N LEU A 17 0.74 -14.07 -10.38
CA LEU A 17 2.05 -13.88 -9.76
C LEU A 17 3.07 -13.26 -10.73
N LEU A 18 3.06 -13.70 -11.99
CA LEU A 18 3.88 -13.13 -13.05
C LEU A 18 3.48 -11.68 -13.32
N LEU A 19 2.18 -11.38 -13.34
CA LEU A 19 1.67 -10.03 -13.51
C LEU A 19 2.04 -9.12 -12.33
N LEU A 20 1.90 -9.61 -11.09
CA LEU A 20 2.36 -8.89 -9.90
C LEU A 20 3.86 -8.60 -9.97
N ALA A 21 4.68 -9.60 -10.31
CA ALA A 21 6.12 -9.41 -10.48
C ALA A 21 6.46 -8.41 -11.60
N ALA A 22 5.68 -8.38 -12.68
CA ALA A 22 5.83 -7.37 -13.74
C ALA A 22 5.52 -5.96 -13.24
N PHE A 23 4.47 -5.78 -12.42
CA PHE A 23 4.18 -4.49 -11.81
C PHE A 23 5.24 -4.06 -10.79
N GLU A 24 5.74 -4.98 -9.96
CA GLU A 24 6.87 -4.71 -9.06
C GLU A 24 8.14 -4.31 -9.82
N TRP A 25 8.36 -4.88 -11.00
CA TRP A 25 9.49 -4.51 -11.85
C TRP A 25 9.32 -3.12 -12.48
N LEU A 26 8.08 -2.73 -12.82
CA LEU A 26 7.75 -1.40 -13.34
C LEU A 26 7.68 -0.31 -12.25
N ASP A 27 7.70 -0.69 -10.98
CA ASP A 27 7.72 0.26 -9.86
C ASP A 27 9.08 0.97 -9.79
N VAL A 28 9.07 2.23 -10.21
CA VAL A 28 10.24 3.13 -10.25
C VAL A 28 10.84 3.37 -8.86
N PHE A 29 10.04 3.25 -7.80
CA PHE A 29 10.49 3.52 -6.43
C PHE A 29 10.95 2.25 -5.69
N HIS A 30 10.76 1.07 -6.27
CA HIS A 30 11.06 -0.23 -5.67
C HIS A 30 10.59 -0.33 -4.20
N LEU A 31 9.33 0.01 -3.97
CA LEU A 31 8.76 0.22 -2.63
C LEU A 31 8.58 -1.08 -1.89
N MET A 32 8.18 -2.13 -2.60
CA MET A 32 7.87 -3.41 -1.97
C MET A 32 9.03 -4.38 -2.08
N THR A 33 9.41 -4.94 -0.94
CA THR A 33 10.26 -6.12 -0.94
C THR A 33 9.48 -7.39 -1.17
N ARG A 34 10.18 -8.44 -1.62
CA ARG A 34 9.64 -9.80 -1.69
C ARG A 34 8.98 -10.28 -0.39
N LYS A 35 9.50 -9.86 0.78
CA LYS A 35 8.91 -10.20 2.09
C LYS A 35 7.58 -9.47 2.31
N GLU A 36 7.48 -8.22 1.90
CA GLU A 36 6.25 -7.44 1.97
C GLU A 36 5.21 -7.97 0.98
N THR A 37 5.60 -8.24 -0.26
CA THR A 37 4.76 -8.93 -1.24
C THR A 37 4.19 -10.22 -0.67
N ALA A 38 5.03 -11.07 -0.07
CA ALA A 38 4.57 -12.32 0.54
C ALA A 38 3.58 -12.09 1.69
N LYS A 39 3.80 -11.06 2.52
CA LYS A 39 2.86 -10.69 3.59
C LYS A 39 1.52 -10.21 3.02
N LEU A 40 1.52 -9.37 1.98
CA LEU A 40 0.30 -8.86 1.36
C LEU A 40 -0.49 -9.96 0.64
N LEU A 41 0.20 -10.85 -0.06
CA LEU A 41 -0.40 -12.08 -0.60
C LEU A 41 -1.04 -12.91 0.54
N GLY A 42 -0.35 -13.04 1.67
CA GLY A 42 -0.87 -13.73 2.86
C GLY A 42 -2.13 -13.08 3.45
N LEU A 43 -2.16 -11.74 3.53
CA LEU A 43 -3.35 -10.99 3.98
C LEU A 43 -4.54 -11.18 3.03
N GLY A 44 -4.29 -11.17 1.73
CA GLY A 44 -5.29 -11.51 0.71
C GLY A 44 -5.81 -12.93 0.88
N GLY A 45 -4.91 -13.89 1.06
CA GLY A 45 -5.25 -15.29 1.30
C GLY A 45 -6.08 -15.48 2.57
N LEU A 46 -5.75 -14.77 3.66
CA LEU A 46 -6.56 -14.75 4.88
C LEU A 46 -7.98 -14.23 4.60
N ALA A 47 -8.12 -13.15 3.83
CA ALA A 47 -9.43 -12.64 3.44
C ALA A 47 -10.25 -13.68 2.65
N ALA A 48 -9.61 -14.48 1.77
CA ALA A 48 -10.29 -15.57 1.06
C ALA A 48 -10.76 -16.68 1.99
N VAL A 49 -9.91 -17.09 2.95
CA VAL A 49 -10.29 -18.09 3.97
C VAL A 49 -11.48 -17.61 4.81
N LEU A 50 -11.50 -16.33 5.18
CA LEU A 50 -12.60 -15.73 5.93
C LEU A 50 -13.88 -15.55 5.09
N ALA A 51 -13.74 -15.30 3.79
CA ALA A 51 -14.88 -15.13 2.89
C ALA A 51 -15.71 -16.41 2.76
N TYR A 52 -15.08 -17.58 2.83
CA TYR A 52 -15.77 -18.87 2.68
C TYR A 52 -16.88 -19.12 3.74
N PRO A 53 -16.60 -19.11 5.07
CA PRO A 53 -17.63 -19.30 6.08
C PRO A 53 -18.64 -18.15 6.12
N VAL A 54 -18.20 -16.90 5.91
CA VAL A 54 -19.12 -15.75 5.87
C VAL A 54 -20.11 -15.92 4.71
N SER A 55 -19.62 -16.31 3.53
CA SER A 55 -20.47 -16.57 2.38
C SER A 55 -21.47 -17.69 2.61
N GLY A 56 -21.04 -18.77 3.30
CA GLY A 56 -21.92 -19.87 3.66
C GLY A 56 -23.10 -19.43 4.53
N VAL A 57 -22.84 -18.62 5.56
CA VAL A 57 -23.89 -18.09 6.45
C VAL A 57 -24.91 -17.25 5.67
N PHE A 58 -24.45 -16.38 4.75
CA PHE A 58 -25.36 -15.56 3.94
C PHE A 58 -26.15 -16.39 2.92
N LEU A 59 -25.54 -17.42 2.33
CA LEU A 59 -26.22 -18.35 1.42
C LEU A 59 -27.31 -19.15 2.13
N ASP A 60 -27.06 -19.60 3.37
CA ASP A 60 -28.03 -20.39 4.14
C ASP A 60 -29.16 -19.52 4.73
N ALA A 61 -28.84 -18.28 5.10
CA ALA A 61 -29.80 -17.37 5.75
C ALA A 61 -30.72 -16.65 4.75
N LEU A 62 -30.28 -16.42 3.52
CA LEU A 62 -31.06 -15.72 2.50
C LEU A 62 -31.69 -16.74 1.54
N PRO A 63 -32.96 -16.58 1.13
CA PRO A 63 -33.60 -17.44 0.13
C PRO A 63 -33.12 -17.10 -1.29
N LEU A 64 -31.82 -16.92 -1.46
CA LEU A 64 -31.15 -16.58 -2.71
C LEU A 64 -30.46 -17.84 -3.23
N GLY A 65 -30.79 -18.25 -4.45
CA GLY A 65 -30.03 -19.30 -5.12
C GLY A 65 -28.57 -18.89 -5.32
N PHE A 66 -27.65 -19.85 -5.39
CA PHE A 66 -26.20 -19.62 -5.55
C PHE A 66 -25.86 -18.62 -6.67
N SER A 67 -26.58 -18.69 -7.79
CA SER A 67 -26.38 -17.75 -8.92
C SER A 67 -26.65 -16.30 -8.55
N VAL A 68 -27.75 -16.01 -7.85
CA VAL A 68 -28.09 -14.63 -7.44
C VAL A 68 -27.12 -14.15 -6.38
N TYR A 69 -26.77 -15.00 -5.42
CA TYR A 69 -25.78 -14.70 -4.40
C TYR A 69 -24.43 -14.33 -5.01
N SER A 70 -23.88 -15.19 -5.87
CA SER A 70 -22.57 -15.00 -6.50
C SER A 70 -22.53 -13.72 -7.35
N ARG A 71 -23.63 -13.35 -8.00
CA ARG A 71 -23.69 -12.19 -8.90
C ARG A 71 -23.88 -10.86 -8.18
N PHE A 72 -24.55 -10.84 -7.02
CA PHE A 72 -25.00 -9.57 -6.41
C PHE A 72 -24.61 -9.39 -4.94
N VAL A 73 -24.30 -10.46 -4.21
CA VAL A 73 -24.00 -10.40 -2.76
C VAL A 73 -22.53 -10.70 -2.49
N ALA A 74 -21.99 -11.75 -3.09
CA ALA A 74 -20.59 -12.15 -2.91
C ALA A 74 -19.60 -10.99 -3.19
N PRO A 75 -19.76 -10.17 -4.25
CA PRO A 75 -18.85 -9.05 -4.50
C PRO A 75 -18.75 -8.07 -3.33
N TRP A 76 -19.87 -7.74 -2.67
CA TRP A 76 -19.87 -6.82 -1.53
C TRP A 76 -19.08 -7.38 -0.36
N ILE A 77 -19.26 -8.67 -0.05
CA ILE A 77 -18.61 -9.33 1.08
C ILE A 77 -17.11 -9.50 0.81
N GLU A 78 -16.76 -10.01 -0.36
CA GLU A 78 -15.36 -10.28 -0.73
C GLU A 78 -14.55 -9.00 -0.83
N GLU A 79 -15.08 -7.96 -1.48
CA GLU A 79 -14.40 -6.66 -1.53
C GLU A 79 -14.32 -5.99 -0.14
N ALA A 80 -15.31 -6.19 0.74
CA ALA A 80 -15.24 -5.65 2.09
C ALA A 80 -14.12 -6.31 2.90
N LEU A 81 -14.03 -7.65 2.86
CA LEU A 81 -12.99 -8.39 3.56
C LEU A 81 -11.59 -8.03 3.07
N LYS A 82 -11.37 -8.04 1.75
CA LYS A 82 -10.10 -7.56 1.17
C LYS A 82 -9.85 -6.10 1.54
N GLY A 83 -10.90 -5.30 1.54
CA GLY A 83 -10.80 -3.89 1.81
C GLY A 83 -10.42 -3.54 3.25
N THR A 84 -10.79 -4.36 4.24
CA THR A 84 -10.29 -4.19 5.62
C THR A 84 -8.77 -4.27 5.71
N MET A 85 -8.12 -5.08 4.88
CA MET A 85 -6.66 -5.18 4.83
C MET A 85 -6.04 -3.89 4.30
N VAL A 86 -6.66 -3.28 3.27
CA VAL A 86 -6.25 -1.98 2.73
C VAL A 86 -6.40 -0.89 3.80
N VAL A 87 -7.56 -0.80 4.46
CA VAL A 87 -7.81 0.18 5.55
C VAL A 87 -6.78 0.02 6.67
N TRP A 88 -6.43 -1.21 7.03
CA TRP A 88 -5.40 -1.49 8.02
C TRP A 88 -4.03 -0.97 7.61
N LEU A 89 -3.63 -1.11 6.33
CA LEU A 89 -2.37 -0.56 5.83
C LEU A 89 -2.32 0.96 5.92
N PHE A 90 -3.39 1.66 5.54
CA PHE A 90 -3.51 3.12 5.73
C PHE A 90 -3.39 3.50 7.20
N TRP A 91 -4.12 2.80 8.07
CA TRP A 91 -4.08 3.06 9.50
C TRP A 91 -2.66 2.91 10.08
N ARG A 92 -1.93 1.87 9.65
CA ARG A 92 -0.55 1.58 10.07
C ARG A 92 0.52 2.43 9.39
N ASN A 93 0.14 3.38 8.53
CA ASN A 93 1.05 4.18 7.73
C ASN A 93 2.01 3.32 6.90
N ARG A 94 1.48 2.29 6.22
CA ARG A 94 2.25 1.39 5.34
C ARG A 94 1.96 1.64 3.86
N ILE A 95 1.31 2.75 3.53
CA ILE A 95 1.06 3.23 2.18
C ILE A 95 1.46 4.70 2.14
N GLY A 96 2.52 5.04 1.39
CA GLY A 96 2.97 6.42 1.21
C GLY A 96 2.45 7.04 -0.10
N TYR A 97 2.76 6.38 -1.21
CA TYR A 97 2.44 6.86 -2.55
C TYR A 97 1.25 6.15 -3.20
N LYS A 98 0.70 6.79 -4.23
CA LYS A 98 -0.39 6.23 -5.03
C LYS A 98 0.00 4.91 -5.72
N ILE A 99 1.25 4.81 -6.17
CA ILE A 99 1.82 3.58 -6.76
C ILE A 99 1.88 2.46 -5.72
N ASP A 100 2.33 2.78 -4.50
CA ASP A 100 2.36 1.85 -3.36
C ASP A 100 0.96 1.32 -3.05
N ALA A 101 -0.03 2.21 -2.98
CA ALA A 101 -1.42 1.84 -2.76
C ALA A 101 -1.92 0.85 -3.82
N ALA A 102 -1.65 1.14 -5.10
CA ALA A 102 -2.04 0.30 -6.22
C ALA A 102 -1.38 -1.09 -6.14
N LEU A 103 -0.07 -1.14 -5.92
CA LEU A 103 0.71 -2.39 -5.88
C LEU A 103 0.34 -3.23 -4.65
N SER A 104 0.21 -2.59 -3.49
CA SER A 104 -0.25 -3.21 -2.25
C SER A 104 -1.66 -3.79 -2.39
N GLY A 105 -2.57 -3.03 -3.00
CA GLY A 105 -3.92 -3.48 -3.30
C GLY A 105 -3.94 -4.66 -4.28
N PHE A 106 -3.15 -4.58 -5.35
CA PHE A 106 -3.02 -5.68 -6.31
C PHE A 106 -2.50 -6.96 -5.66
N ALA A 107 -1.48 -6.86 -4.80
CA ALA A 107 -0.93 -8.01 -4.06
C ALA A 107 -1.96 -8.64 -3.12
N ILE A 108 -2.76 -7.85 -2.39
CA ILE A 108 -3.86 -8.37 -1.56
C ILE A 108 -4.89 -9.10 -2.43
N GLY A 109 -5.33 -8.49 -3.53
CA GLY A 109 -6.30 -9.11 -4.44
C GLY A 109 -5.77 -10.39 -5.10
N ALA A 110 -4.50 -10.40 -5.51
CA ALA A 110 -3.83 -11.58 -6.03
C ALA A 110 -3.77 -12.70 -4.98
N GLY A 111 -3.39 -12.37 -3.74
CA GLY A 111 -3.34 -13.31 -2.63
C GLY A 111 -4.69 -13.97 -2.33
N PHE A 112 -5.77 -13.19 -2.40
CA PHE A 112 -7.13 -13.70 -2.27
C PHE A 112 -7.42 -14.74 -3.36
N SER A 113 -7.15 -14.39 -4.63
CA SER A 113 -7.45 -15.30 -5.73
C SER A 113 -6.56 -16.55 -5.75
N LEU A 114 -5.32 -16.48 -5.26
CA LEU A 114 -4.47 -17.67 -5.13
C LEU A 114 -5.11 -18.72 -4.22
N ILE A 115 -5.59 -18.30 -3.05
CA ILE A 115 -6.25 -19.20 -2.10
C ILE A 115 -7.60 -19.66 -2.64
N GLU A 116 -8.37 -18.76 -3.23
CA GLU A 116 -9.65 -19.11 -3.86
C GLU A 116 -9.45 -20.16 -4.97
N ASN A 117 -8.53 -19.94 -5.91
CA ASN A 117 -8.21 -20.89 -6.97
C ASN A 117 -7.68 -22.22 -6.41
N ALA A 118 -6.87 -22.21 -5.36
CA ALA A 118 -6.42 -23.43 -4.70
C ALA A 118 -7.59 -24.23 -4.09
N ILE A 119 -8.56 -23.55 -3.47
CA ILE A 119 -9.78 -24.19 -2.96
C ILE A 119 -10.58 -24.81 -4.12
N TYR A 120 -10.79 -24.07 -5.22
CA TYR A 120 -11.49 -24.59 -6.39
C TYR A 120 -10.77 -25.79 -7.02
N LEU A 121 -9.45 -25.72 -7.19
CA LEU A 121 -8.63 -26.83 -7.70
C LEU A 121 -8.74 -28.09 -6.83
N SER A 122 -8.73 -27.91 -5.51
CA SER A 122 -8.83 -29.04 -4.57
C SER A 122 -10.19 -29.73 -4.60
N ARG A 123 -11.27 -29.00 -4.94
CA ARG A 123 -12.64 -29.52 -4.97
C ARG A 123 -13.08 -30.00 -6.35
N PHE A 124 -12.54 -29.40 -7.41
CA PHE A 124 -12.96 -29.61 -8.78
C PHE A 124 -11.77 -29.94 -9.69
N SER A 125 -10.89 -30.83 -9.25
CA SER A 125 -9.64 -31.18 -9.96
C SER A 125 -9.84 -31.74 -11.37
N GLY A 126 -11.04 -32.22 -11.71
CA GLY A 126 -11.39 -32.76 -13.02
C GLY A 126 -11.84 -31.74 -14.07
N PHE A 127 -11.83 -30.43 -13.77
CA PHE A 127 -12.19 -29.40 -14.75
C PHE A 127 -11.15 -29.22 -15.85
N ASP A 128 -11.63 -28.83 -17.03
CA ASP A 128 -10.83 -28.59 -18.23
C ASP A 128 -9.78 -27.49 -18.01
N PRO A 129 -8.55 -27.62 -18.56
CA PRO A 129 -7.51 -26.59 -18.48
C PRO A 129 -7.96 -25.18 -18.88
N GLY A 130 -8.89 -25.05 -19.81
CA GLY A 130 -9.45 -23.76 -20.22
C GLY A 130 -10.17 -23.01 -19.09
N ILE A 131 -10.80 -23.72 -18.14
CA ILE A 131 -11.41 -23.12 -16.96
C ILE A 131 -10.34 -22.51 -16.06
N TRP A 132 -9.23 -23.21 -15.86
CA TRP A 132 -8.11 -22.71 -15.05
C TRP A 132 -7.44 -21.50 -15.68
N LEU A 133 -7.37 -21.44 -17.01
CA LEU A 133 -6.88 -20.27 -17.74
C LEU A 133 -7.76 -19.05 -17.50
N VAL A 134 -9.09 -19.21 -17.63
CA VAL A 134 -10.07 -18.16 -17.33
C VAL A 134 -9.95 -17.70 -15.88
N ARG A 135 -9.79 -18.62 -14.92
CA ARG A 135 -9.64 -18.23 -13.51
C ARG A 135 -8.31 -17.53 -13.23
N GLY A 136 -7.22 -18.00 -13.83
CA GLY A 136 -5.88 -17.44 -13.63
C GLY A 136 -5.67 -16.06 -14.26
N LEU A 137 -6.23 -15.81 -15.44
CA LEU A 137 -6.11 -14.52 -16.16
C LEU A 137 -7.35 -13.62 -16.04
N GLY A 138 -8.50 -14.20 -15.71
CA GLY A 138 -9.75 -13.49 -15.53
C GLY A 138 -9.96 -13.16 -14.06
N THR A 139 -10.41 -14.16 -13.28
CA THR A 139 -10.77 -13.99 -11.87
C THR A 139 -9.62 -13.42 -11.04
N ALA A 140 -8.40 -13.94 -11.20
CA ALA A 140 -7.28 -13.47 -10.39
C ALA A 140 -6.84 -12.04 -10.72
N VAL A 141 -6.83 -11.69 -12.01
CA VAL A 141 -6.51 -10.32 -12.45
C VAL A 141 -7.62 -9.35 -12.03
N MET A 142 -8.89 -9.79 -12.05
CA MET A 142 -10.02 -9.01 -11.55
C MET A 142 -9.89 -8.72 -10.05
N HIS A 143 -9.62 -9.73 -9.22
CA HIS A 143 -9.43 -9.52 -7.78
C HIS A 143 -8.24 -8.60 -7.48
N GLY A 144 -7.10 -8.80 -8.17
CA GLY A 144 -5.96 -7.89 -8.07
C GLY A 144 -6.33 -6.46 -8.46
N GLY A 145 -6.93 -6.28 -9.64
CA GLY A 145 -7.27 -4.97 -10.19
C GLY A 145 -8.32 -4.21 -9.39
N SER A 146 -9.37 -4.89 -8.93
CA SER A 146 -10.44 -4.27 -8.11
C SER A 146 -9.89 -3.70 -6.80
N VAL A 147 -9.06 -4.47 -6.08
CA VAL A 147 -8.46 -4.01 -4.82
C VAL A 147 -7.38 -2.94 -5.07
N ALA A 148 -6.61 -3.05 -6.15
CA ALA A 148 -5.67 -1.99 -6.54
C ALA A 148 -6.38 -0.66 -6.79
N ILE A 149 -7.47 -0.68 -7.56
CA ILE A 149 -8.30 0.51 -7.82
C ILE A 149 -8.91 1.04 -6.52
N PHE A 150 -9.40 0.16 -5.64
CA PHE A 150 -9.88 0.57 -4.32
C PHE A 150 -8.79 1.32 -3.56
N ALA A 151 -7.61 0.72 -3.40
CA ALA A 151 -6.51 1.30 -2.64
C ALA A 151 -6.03 2.63 -3.23
N THR A 152 -5.92 2.73 -4.56
CA THR A 152 -5.55 3.97 -5.26
C THR A 152 -6.56 5.09 -5.04
N LEU A 153 -7.87 4.79 -5.14
CA LEU A 153 -8.89 5.81 -4.90
C LEU A 153 -8.98 6.21 -3.43
N ALA A 154 -8.82 5.25 -2.51
CA ALA A 154 -8.72 5.55 -1.09
C ALA A 154 -7.51 6.45 -0.79
N HIS A 155 -6.37 6.21 -1.45
CA HIS A 155 -5.20 7.10 -1.37
C HIS A 155 -5.54 8.50 -1.86
N GLN A 156 -6.13 8.62 -3.04
CA GLN A 156 -6.54 9.92 -3.60
C GLN A 156 -7.48 10.70 -2.67
N CYS A 157 -8.44 10.02 -2.03
CA CYS A 157 -9.34 10.66 -1.08
C CYS A 157 -8.68 11.00 0.25
N CYS A 158 -7.63 10.27 0.65
CA CYS A 158 -6.87 10.53 1.88
C CYS A 158 -5.70 11.50 1.70
N GLU A 159 -5.29 11.79 0.46
CA GLU A 159 -4.06 12.51 0.12
C GLU A 159 -3.92 13.82 0.90
N HIS A 160 -4.95 14.66 0.89
CA HIS A 160 -4.92 15.93 1.63
C HIS A 160 -4.70 15.76 3.14
N GLU A 161 -5.24 14.71 3.77
CA GLU A 161 -4.98 14.43 5.19
C GLU A 161 -3.62 13.77 5.41
N MET A 162 -3.09 13.01 4.44
CA MET A 162 -1.76 12.40 4.51
C MET A 162 -0.64 13.45 4.40
N LEU A 163 -0.89 14.53 3.65
CA LEU A 163 0.02 15.67 3.48
C LEU A 163 0.02 16.65 4.67
N ARG A 164 -0.92 16.52 5.60
CA ARG A 164 -0.90 17.29 6.85
C ARG A 164 0.09 16.71 7.85
N SER A 165 0.45 17.50 8.85
CA SER A 165 1.30 17.02 9.93
C SER A 165 0.73 15.73 10.54
N ALA A 166 1.60 14.75 10.78
CA ALA A 166 1.18 13.42 11.22
C ALA A 166 0.39 13.46 12.55
N GLY A 167 0.65 14.46 13.40
CA GLY A 167 -0.09 14.72 14.63
C GLY A 167 -1.54 15.16 14.44
N ALA A 168 -1.90 15.72 13.27
CA ALA A 168 -3.24 16.19 12.95
C ALA A 168 -4.09 15.14 12.21
N TRP A 169 -3.48 14.04 11.76
CA TRP A 169 -4.15 13.05 10.92
C TRP A 169 -5.32 12.34 11.62
N ARG A 170 -6.40 12.14 10.85
CA ARG A 170 -7.57 11.38 11.27
C ARG A 170 -8.03 10.45 10.17
N LEU A 171 -8.26 9.18 10.52
CA LEU A 171 -8.86 8.22 9.59
C LEU A 171 -10.35 8.51 9.47
N HIS A 172 -10.79 8.95 8.29
CA HIS A 172 -12.21 9.12 7.99
C HIS A 172 -12.69 7.95 7.13
N PRO A 173 -13.60 7.09 7.64
CA PRO A 173 -14.09 5.93 6.89
C PRO A 173 -14.71 6.28 5.53
N PHE A 174 -15.25 7.48 5.38
CA PHE A 174 -15.85 7.96 4.15
C PHE A 174 -14.87 8.07 2.97
N HIS A 175 -13.57 8.23 3.24
CA HIS A 175 -12.55 8.26 2.18
C HIS A 175 -12.41 6.92 1.44
N PHE A 176 -12.87 5.82 2.04
CA PHE A 176 -12.77 4.49 1.45
C PHE A 176 -14.02 4.10 0.64
N LEU A 177 -15.15 4.79 0.84
CA LEU A 177 -16.42 4.43 0.19
C LEU A 177 -16.37 4.52 -1.35
N PRO A 178 -15.79 5.56 -1.97
CA PRO A 178 -15.76 5.66 -3.43
C PRO A 178 -15.00 4.49 -4.06
N GLY A 179 -13.81 4.18 -3.53
CA GLY A 179 -13.00 3.08 -4.03
C GLY A 179 -13.61 1.71 -3.74
N TYR A 180 -14.22 1.52 -2.56
CA TYR A 180 -14.95 0.28 -2.24
C TYR A 180 -16.13 0.07 -3.20
N GLY A 181 -16.95 1.10 -3.41
CA GLY A 181 -18.09 1.03 -4.32
C GLY A 181 -17.67 0.70 -5.76
N LEU A 182 -16.57 1.29 -6.25
CA LEU A 182 -16.06 0.98 -7.58
C LEU A 182 -15.51 -0.46 -7.69
N ALA A 183 -14.78 -0.94 -6.67
CA ALA A 183 -14.31 -2.32 -6.64
C ALA A 183 -15.47 -3.33 -6.67
N VAL A 184 -16.52 -3.07 -5.88
CA VAL A 184 -17.75 -3.88 -5.89
C VAL A 184 -18.42 -3.84 -7.26
N ALA A 185 -18.50 -2.67 -7.91
CA ALA A 185 -19.09 -2.53 -9.23
C ALA A 185 -18.31 -3.33 -10.29
N ILE A 186 -16.98 -3.26 -10.28
CA ILE A 186 -16.10 -4.02 -11.19
C ILE A 186 -16.30 -5.52 -10.99
N HIS A 187 -16.28 -5.99 -9.74
CA HIS A 187 -16.45 -7.41 -9.45
C HIS A 187 -17.87 -7.88 -9.80
N THR A 188 -18.90 -7.11 -9.46
CA THR A 188 -20.29 -7.40 -9.85
C THR A 188 -20.43 -7.50 -11.37
N ALA A 189 -19.82 -6.57 -12.11
CA ALA A 189 -19.83 -6.57 -13.58
C ALA A 189 -19.12 -7.81 -14.14
N PHE A 190 -17.96 -8.20 -13.59
CA PHE A 190 -17.28 -9.44 -13.97
C PHE A 190 -18.17 -10.68 -13.78
N ASN A 191 -18.89 -10.76 -12.66
CA ASN A 191 -19.79 -11.87 -12.38
C ASN A 191 -21.06 -11.89 -13.27
N GLN A 192 -21.31 -10.86 -14.11
CA GLN A 192 -22.41 -10.88 -15.08
C GLN A 192 -22.11 -11.68 -16.34
N PHE A 193 -20.91 -12.22 -16.51
CA PHE A 193 -20.50 -12.98 -17.70
C PHE A 193 -20.36 -14.51 -17.46
N PRO A 194 -21.30 -15.21 -16.81
CA PRO A 194 -21.15 -16.66 -16.56
C PRO A 194 -21.13 -17.48 -17.87
N ASP A 195 -21.87 -17.03 -18.90
CA ASP A 195 -21.96 -17.71 -20.19
C ASP A 195 -20.87 -17.27 -21.18
N GLN A 196 -20.11 -16.23 -20.85
CA GLN A 196 -19.05 -15.66 -21.70
C GLN A 196 -17.73 -15.47 -20.93
N PRO A 197 -17.22 -16.52 -20.25
CA PRO A 197 -16.04 -16.40 -19.38
C PRO A 197 -14.77 -15.95 -20.12
N LEU A 198 -14.63 -16.31 -21.40
CA LEU A 198 -13.48 -15.89 -22.22
C LEU A 198 -13.49 -14.38 -22.48
N ILE A 199 -14.66 -13.78 -22.69
CA ILE A 199 -14.78 -12.33 -22.87
C ILE A 199 -14.42 -11.62 -21.57
N ALA A 200 -14.94 -12.08 -20.44
CA ALA A 200 -14.60 -11.54 -19.13
C ALA A 200 -13.09 -11.59 -18.86
N MET A 201 -12.46 -12.73 -19.14
CA MET A 201 -11.01 -12.92 -19.02
C MET A 201 -10.22 -11.94 -19.90
N LEU A 202 -10.58 -11.81 -21.18
CA LEU A 202 -9.89 -10.90 -22.10
C LEU A 202 -10.03 -9.44 -21.67
N LEU A 203 -11.23 -9.03 -21.24
CA LEU A 203 -11.48 -7.68 -20.74
C LEU A 203 -10.61 -7.38 -19.52
N THR A 204 -10.55 -8.27 -18.53
CA THR A 204 -9.73 -8.03 -17.33
C THR A 204 -8.24 -8.09 -17.62
N ALA A 205 -7.79 -9.06 -18.44
CA ALA A 205 -6.38 -9.20 -18.81
C ALA A 205 -5.84 -8.01 -19.60
N ILE A 206 -6.71 -7.21 -20.25
CA ILE A 206 -6.32 -6.01 -20.98
C ILE A 206 -6.56 -4.75 -20.14
N LEU A 207 -7.77 -4.57 -19.61
CA LEU A 207 -8.16 -3.31 -18.97
C LEU A 207 -7.45 -3.08 -17.63
N VAL A 208 -7.23 -4.14 -16.83
CA VAL A 208 -6.57 -3.99 -15.53
C VAL A 208 -5.11 -3.57 -15.69
N PRO A 209 -4.27 -4.22 -16.53
CA PRO A 209 -2.91 -3.73 -16.75
C PRO A 209 -2.85 -2.32 -17.32
N LEU A 210 -3.72 -1.96 -18.26
CA LEU A 210 -3.75 -0.59 -18.80
C LEU A 210 -4.11 0.44 -17.72
N ALA A 211 -5.09 0.14 -16.86
CA ALA A 211 -5.46 1.00 -15.75
C ALA A 211 -4.30 1.18 -14.76
N LEU A 212 -3.60 0.10 -14.41
CA LEU A 212 -2.47 0.15 -13.49
C LEU A 212 -1.26 0.88 -14.08
N MET A 213 -0.97 0.67 -15.36
CA MET A 213 0.06 1.44 -16.07
C MET A 213 -0.26 2.94 -16.07
N ALA A 214 -1.53 3.32 -16.28
CA ALA A 214 -1.96 4.71 -16.18
C ALA A 214 -1.78 5.27 -14.76
N ILE A 215 -2.17 4.51 -13.73
CA ILE A 215 -1.99 4.88 -12.32
C ILE A 215 -0.51 5.07 -11.99
N PHE A 216 0.37 4.17 -12.46
CA PHE A 216 1.81 4.24 -12.20
C PHE A 216 2.43 5.48 -12.85
N ASN A 217 2.04 5.77 -14.09
CA ASN A 217 2.59 6.91 -14.82
C ASN A 217 2.14 8.25 -14.19
N LEU A 218 0.85 8.36 -13.85
CA LEU A 218 0.30 9.54 -13.20
C LEU A 218 0.85 9.72 -11.77
N GLY A 219 0.79 8.66 -10.96
CA GLY A 219 1.24 8.67 -9.58
C GLY A 219 2.75 8.91 -9.45
N GLY A 220 3.55 8.41 -10.39
CA GLY A 220 5.00 8.64 -10.38
C GLY A 220 5.38 10.08 -10.70
N SER A 221 4.66 10.71 -11.62
CA SER A 221 4.84 12.14 -11.92
C SER A 221 4.49 13.02 -10.72
N GLU A 222 3.37 12.73 -10.08
CA GLU A 222 2.88 13.47 -8.91
C GLU A 222 3.82 13.32 -7.71
N ALA A 223 4.26 12.09 -7.41
CA ALA A 223 5.21 11.81 -6.34
C ALA A 223 6.53 12.58 -6.52
N ARG A 224 7.09 12.60 -7.74
CA ARG A 224 8.33 13.35 -8.03
C ARG A 224 8.21 14.85 -7.79
N ASN A 225 7.12 15.45 -8.29
CA ASN A 225 6.90 16.89 -8.15
C ASN A 225 6.74 17.28 -6.68
N TRP A 226 6.01 16.45 -5.94
CA TRP A 226 5.78 16.66 -4.51
C TRP A 226 7.08 16.51 -3.70
N LEU A 227 7.80 15.40 -3.88
CA LEU A 227 9.11 15.14 -3.25
C LEU A 227 10.09 16.30 -3.44
N THR A 228 10.18 16.84 -4.66
CA THR A 228 11.11 17.94 -4.96
C THR A 228 10.76 19.21 -4.19
N GLY A 229 9.47 19.55 -4.10
CA GLY A 229 8.99 20.74 -3.39
C GLY A 229 9.09 20.60 -1.87
N GLU A 230 8.81 19.42 -1.34
CA GLU A 230 8.92 19.13 0.08
C GLU A 230 10.37 19.11 0.55
N SER A 231 11.25 18.43 -0.19
CA SER A 231 12.67 18.38 0.16
C SER A 231 13.32 19.76 0.19
N ALA A 232 12.94 20.66 -0.72
CA ALA A 232 13.38 22.05 -0.69
C ALA A 232 12.94 22.80 0.58
N ARG A 233 11.73 22.51 1.09
CA ARG A 233 11.23 23.09 2.35
C ARG A 233 11.96 22.53 3.56
N HIS A 234 12.14 21.21 3.64
CA HIS A 234 12.87 20.58 4.72
C HIS A 234 14.34 21.03 4.77
N GLN A 235 14.96 21.28 3.61
CA GLN A 235 16.30 21.86 3.55
C GLN A 235 16.33 23.30 4.11
N ALA A 236 15.35 24.14 3.75
CA ALA A 236 15.26 25.49 4.30
C ALA A 236 15.06 25.49 5.83
N ASP A 237 14.20 24.61 6.35
CA ASP A 237 14.00 24.44 7.79
C ASP A 237 15.30 23.98 8.47
N LEU A 238 16.04 23.05 7.86
CA LEU A 238 17.32 22.58 8.38
C LEU A 238 18.37 23.70 8.42
N ASP A 239 18.43 24.55 7.40
CA ASP A 239 19.37 25.67 7.32
C ASP A 239 19.07 26.71 8.42
N GLU A 240 17.80 27.00 8.69
CA GLU A 240 17.40 27.88 9.80
C GLU A 240 17.81 27.29 11.16
N LEU A 241 17.55 26.01 11.38
CA LEU A 241 17.92 25.31 12.61
C LEU A 241 19.45 25.25 12.79
N ALA A 242 20.21 25.08 11.71
CA ALA A 242 21.67 25.08 11.72
C ALA A 242 22.25 26.44 12.13
N ASP A 243 21.59 27.53 11.75
CA ASP A 243 21.94 28.89 12.15
C ASP A 243 21.43 29.28 13.56
N GLY A 244 20.82 28.34 14.29
CA GLY A 244 20.26 28.58 15.62
C GLY A 244 18.97 29.40 15.61
N ARG A 245 18.32 29.54 14.44
CA ARG A 245 17.00 30.15 14.29
C ARG A 245 15.93 29.07 14.27
N LEU A 246 14.70 29.46 14.59
CA LEU A 246 13.54 28.57 14.48
C LEU A 246 12.77 28.92 13.20
N PRO A 247 12.37 27.91 12.40
CA PRO A 247 11.48 28.11 11.26
C PRO A 247 10.26 28.98 11.60
N ASP A 248 9.97 30.00 10.80
CA ASP A 248 8.80 30.86 10.99
C ASP A 248 7.50 30.12 10.63
N SER A 249 7.04 29.29 11.54
CA SER A 249 5.85 28.46 11.41
C SER A 249 5.15 28.27 12.75
N ASP A 250 3.91 27.78 12.73
CA ASP A 250 3.20 27.37 13.95
C ASP A 250 3.97 26.31 14.72
N ALA A 251 4.59 25.36 14.01
CA ALA A 251 5.46 24.34 14.60
C ALA A 251 6.69 24.98 15.25
N GLY A 252 7.36 25.92 14.57
CA GLY A 252 8.53 26.62 15.12
C GLY A 252 8.22 27.40 16.40
N ARG A 253 7.08 28.11 16.45
CA ARG A 253 6.63 28.79 17.68
C ARG A 253 6.33 27.80 18.81
N ALA A 254 5.62 26.70 18.51
CA ALA A 254 5.22 25.73 19.52
C ALA A 254 6.41 24.91 20.06
N ILE A 255 7.31 24.46 19.18
CA ILE A 255 8.53 23.74 19.55
C ILE A 255 9.51 24.69 20.27
N GLY A 256 9.60 25.95 19.86
CA GLY A 256 10.37 26.97 20.57
C GLY A 256 9.91 27.16 22.01
N ALA A 257 8.60 27.10 22.27
CA ALA A 257 8.07 27.16 23.63
C ALA A 257 8.44 25.92 24.47
N LEU A 258 8.47 24.72 23.86
CA LEU A 258 8.97 23.50 24.53
C LEU A 258 10.48 23.58 24.82
N ALA A 259 11.25 24.11 23.88
CA ALA A 259 12.70 24.24 23.97
C ALA A 259 13.15 25.11 25.15
N ALA A 260 12.30 26.02 25.64
CA ALA A 260 12.57 26.82 26.83
C ALA A 260 12.79 25.97 28.09
N ASN A 261 12.15 24.81 28.19
CA ASN A 261 12.28 23.89 29.32
C ASN A 261 13.15 22.66 28.98
N GLU A 262 13.13 22.24 27.72
CA GLU A 262 13.90 21.08 27.25
C GLU A 262 14.64 21.44 25.95
N PRO A 263 15.85 22.03 26.01
CA PRO A 263 16.57 22.50 24.82
C PRO A 263 16.88 21.40 23.81
N ARG A 264 16.96 20.13 24.26
CA ARG A 264 17.25 18.96 23.41
C ARG A 264 16.19 18.70 22.35
N VAL A 265 14.99 19.30 22.46
CA VAL A 265 13.95 19.18 21.42
C VAL A 265 14.37 19.85 20.10
N ILE A 266 15.25 20.86 20.13
CA ILE A 266 15.78 21.49 18.91
C ILE A 266 16.76 20.56 18.20
N ASP A 267 17.65 19.92 18.96
CA ASP A 267 18.54 18.88 18.43
C ASP A 267 17.73 17.71 17.83
N TYR A 268 16.61 17.36 18.46
CA TYR A 268 15.71 16.32 17.96
C TYR A 268 15.08 16.73 16.64
N TRP A 269 14.55 17.96 16.57
CA TRP A 269 13.95 18.45 15.33
C TRP A 269 14.98 18.45 14.21
N ARG A 270 16.15 19.05 14.44
CA ARG A 270 17.22 19.10 13.46
C ARG A 270 17.61 17.70 12.98
N LEU A 271 17.86 16.76 13.89
CA LEU A 271 18.26 15.40 13.53
C LEU A 271 17.15 14.65 12.78
N MET A 272 15.89 14.86 13.16
CA MET A 272 14.76 14.28 12.45
C MET A 272 14.64 14.88 11.04
N THR A 273 14.83 16.18 10.86
CA THR A 273 14.87 16.82 9.52
C THR A 273 16.02 16.25 8.66
N GLU A 274 17.20 16.03 9.24
CA GLU A 274 18.32 15.39 8.54
C GLU A 274 17.99 13.95 8.08
N ILE A 275 17.24 13.20 8.89
CA ILE A 275 16.80 11.83 8.56
C ILE A 275 15.71 11.85 7.48
N VAL A 276 14.75 12.78 7.55
CA VAL A 276 13.71 12.95 6.52
C VAL A 276 14.34 13.29 5.17
N LEU A 277 15.23 14.29 5.13
CA LEU A 277 15.99 14.63 3.92
C LEU A 277 16.83 13.45 3.40
N GLY A 278 17.34 12.61 4.30
CA GLY A 278 18.00 11.36 3.94
C GLY A 278 17.08 10.39 3.22
N ALA A 279 15.86 10.21 3.73
CA ALA A 279 14.86 9.33 3.17
C ALA A 279 14.36 9.83 1.80
N GLU A 280 14.02 11.11 1.69
CA GLU A 280 13.62 11.76 0.44
C GLU A 280 14.71 11.62 -0.64
N ARG A 281 15.98 11.87 -0.27
CA ARG A 281 17.12 11.70 -1.19
C ARG A 281 17.17 10.27 -1.71
N THR A 282 17.02 9.27 -0.85
CA THR A 282 16.96 7.87 -1.28
C THR A 282 15.80 7.61 -2.24
N MET A 283 14.63 8.21 -2.00
CA MET A 283 13.48 8.10 -2.91
C MET A 283 13.74 8.73 -4.29
N ILE A 284 14.39 9.89 -4.32
CA ILE A 284 14.79 10.58 -5.55
C ILE A 284 15.85 9.77 -6.32
N GLU A 285 16.88 9.26 -5.63
CA GLU A 285 17.95 8.46 -6.24
C GLU A 285 17.42 7.15 -6.87
N ARG A 286 16.46 6.49 -6.21
CA ARG A 286 15.77 5.31 -6.77
C ARG A 286 15.04 5.61 -8.06
N THR A 287 14.40 6.78 -8.13
CA THR A 287 13.71 7.25 -9.33
C THR A 287 14.65 7.44 -10.52
N ALA A 288 15.92 7.74 -10.26
CA ALA A 288 16.95 7.95 -11.27
C ALA A 288 17.74 6.67 -11.63
N ASP A 289 17.32 5.49 -11.15
CA ASP A 289 18.04 4.20 -11.25
C ASP A 289 19.47 4.26 -10.68
N GLN A 290 19.73 5.18 -9.75
CA GLN A 290 21.01 5.32 -9.07
C GLN A 290 20.97 4.53 -7.77
N ARG A 291 21.34 3.25 -7.83
CA ARG A 291 21.34 2.33 -6.68
C ARG A 291 22.55 2.49 -5.75
N LEU A 292 22.89 3.71 -5.36
CA LEU A 292 24.04 3.96 -4.50
C LEU A 292 23.58 4.27 -3.08
N ASP A 293 23.78 3.31 -2.16
CA ASP A 293 23.65 3.51 -0.71
C ASP A 293 24.84 4.34 -0.16
N ARG A 294 25.15 5.46 -0.84
CA ARG A 294 26.33 6.31 -0.57
C ARG A 294 26.31 6.86 0.85
N TYR A 295 25.12 7.04 1.42
CA TYR A 295 24.89 7.66 2.72
C TYR A 295 24.47 6.66 3.80
N ALA A 296 24.44 5.36 3.51
CA ALA A 296 23.88 4.36 4.41
C ALA A 296 24.52 4.35 5.81
N GLU A 297 25.85 4.46 5.90
CA GLU A 297 26.56 4.53 7.19
C GLU A 297 26.18 5.79 7.99
N ALA A 298 26.10 6.94 7.30
CA ALA A 298 25.70 8.21 7.91
C ALA A 298 24.25 8.16 8.40
N ASP A 299 23.34 7.58 7.61
CA ASP A 299 21.94 7.44 7.99
C ASP A 299 21.76 6.46 9.16
N ARG A 300 22.53 5.36 9.23
CA ARG A 300 22.58 4.50 10.43
C ARG A 300 23.02 5.26 11.67
N ALA A 301 24.07 6.07 11.56
CA ALA A 301 24.57 6.87 12.66
C ALA A 301 23.53 7.90 13.13
N ARG A 302 22.81 8.54 12.21
CA ARG A 302 21.70 9.45 12.54
C ARG A 302 20.58 8.74 13.30
N PHE A 303 20.16 7.55 12.85
CA PHE A 303 19.15 6.76 13.56
C PHE A 303 19.61 6.31 14.96
N ALA A 304 20.87 5.93 15.12
CA ALA A 304 21.44 5.60 16.42
C ALA A 304 21.40 6.82 17.35
N ARG A 305 21.83 7.98 16.84
CA ARG A 305 21.80 9.25 17.58
C ARG A 305 20.38 9.69 17.95
N LEU A 306 19.41 9.46 17.07
CA LEU A 306 18.00 9.75 17.35
C LEU A 306 17.51 8.91 18.52
N THR A 307 17.89 7.62 18.56
CA THR A 307 17.54 6.71 19.65
C THR A 307 18.15 7.16 20.98
N GLU A 308 19.40 7.61 20.99
CA GLU A 308 20.05 8.18 22.18
C GLU A 308 19.32 9.42 22.69
N LEU A 309 18.88 10.28 21.77
CA LEU A 309 18.18 11.52 22.09
C LEU A 309 16.77 11.25 22.63
N GLU A 310 16.04 10.30 22.02
CA GLU A 310 14.76 9.79 22.53
C GLU A 310 14.90 9.18 23.92
N ALA A 311 16.01 8.52 24.24
CA ALA A 311 16.25 8.00 25.59
C ALA A 311 16.54 9.12 26.62
N ALA A 312 16.99 10.28 26.15
CA ALA A 312 17.42 11.39 27.00
C ALA A 312 16.26 12.36 27.33
N ILE A 313 15.28 12.49 26.44
CA ILE A 313 14.10 13.36 26.61
C ILE A 313 12.98 12.58 27.33
N ASP A 314 12.26 13.22 28.24
CA ASP A 314 11.16 12.57 28.95
C ASP A 314 9.98 12.21 28.01
N ARG A 315 9.26 11.15 28.37
CA ARG A 315 8.18 10.60 27.53
C ARG A 315 7.03 11.60 27.28
N PRO A 316 6.54 12.37 28.27
CA PRO A 316 5.57 13.44 28.01
C PRO A 316 6.04 14.46 26.95
N THR A 317 7.29 14.92 27.05
CA THR A 317 7.87 15.86 26.08
C THR A 317 7.97 15.24 24.69
N LEU A 318 8.42 13.98 24.57
CA LEU A 318 8.45 13.27 23.28
C LEU A 318 7.05 13.12 22.64
N LEU A 319 6.02 12.82 23.44
CA LEU A 319 4.65 12.71 22.94
C LEU A 319 4.10 14.05 22.47
N ALA A 320 4.44 15.14 23.16
CA ALA A 320 4.09 16.50 22.72
C ALA A 320 4.84 16.84 21.42
N LEU A 321 6.14 16.60 21.38
CA LEU A 321 6.99 16.85 20.23
C LEU A 321 6.48 16.13 18.98
N GLY A 322 6.20 14.84 19.07
CA GLY A 322 5.67 14.04 17.95
C GLY A 322 4.33 14.55 17.38
N ARG A 323 3.55 15.33 18.12
CA ARG A 323 2.33 15.98 17.61
C ARG A 323 2.59 17.33 16.95
N LEU A 324 3.67 18.01 17.35
CA LEU A 324 4.03 19.35 16.89
C LEU A 324 4.99 19.33 15.70
N MET A 325 5.69 18.22 15.47
CA MET A 325 6.61 18.09 14.34
C MET A 325 5.89 18.44 13.03
N PRO A 326 6.53 19.26 12.17
CA PRO A 326 5.93 19.69 10.90
C PRO A 326 5.94 18.60 9.82
N PHE A 327 6.26 17.35 10.17
CA PHE A 327 6.37 16.25 9.22
C PHE A 327 5.03 15.62 8.88
N SER A 328 4.83 15.35 7.60
CA SER A 328 3.66 14.69 7.06
C SER A 328 3.68 13.18 7.38
N ARG A 329 2.58 12.49 7.08
CA ARG A 329 2.58 11.02 7.18
C ARG A 329 3.45 10.36 6.13
N ASN A 330 3.60 10.99 4.97
CA ASN A 330 4.48 10.49 3.93
C ASN A 330 5.92 10.53 4.40
N ASP A 331 6.38 11.63 5.00
CA ASP A 331 7.76 11.76 5.54
C ASP A 331 8.04 10.63 6.54
N LEU A 332 7.11 10.39 7.47
CA LEU A 332 7.27 9.32 8.46
C LEU A 332 7.26 7.93 7.83
N TRP A 333 6.51 7.74 6.73
CA TRP A 333 6.55 6.51 5.96
C TRP A 333 7.90 6.36 5.25
N GLU A 334 8.43 7.40 4.61
CA GLU A 334 9.74 7.39 3.93
C GLU A 334 10.88 7.08 4.91
N VAL A 335 10.84 7.70 6.10
CA VAL A 335 11.78 7.39 7.18
C VAL A 335 11.69 5.93 7.60
N SER A 336 10.47 5.37 7.64
CA SER A 336 10.27 3.95 7.97
C SER A 336 10.84 3.03 6.88
N GLU A 337 10.70 3.41 5.61
CA GLU A 337 11.26 2.70 4.47
C GLU A 337 12.79 2.74 4.45
N LEU A 338 13.38 3.92 4.68
CA LEU A 338 14.83 4.07 4.81
C LEU A 338 15.36 3.20 5.96
N ARG A 339 14.69 3.24 7.13
CA ARG A 339 15.08 2.42 8.27
C ARG A 339 14.98 0.92 7.97
N GLU A 340 13.94 0.48 7.26
CA GLU A 340 13.79 -0.92 6.88
C GLU A 340 14.86 -1.34 5.87
N GLN A 341 15.20 -0.49 4.90
CA GLN A 341 16.31 -0.71 3.97
C GLN A 341 17.64 -0.87 4.69
N LEU A 342 17.99 0.07 5.57
CA LEU A 342 19.26 0.04 6.28
C LEU A 342 19.42 -1.24 7.11
N ARG A 343 18.35 -1.78 7.71
CA ARG A 343 18.43 -3.05 8.46
C ARG A 343 18.70 -4.29 7.60
N ARG A 344 18.54 -4.20 6.27
CA ARG A 344 18.73 -5.32 5.34
C ARG A 344 20.19 -5.49 4.92
N HIS A 345 21.00 -4.44 5.06
CA HIS A 345 22.43 -4.38 4.77
C HIS A 345 23.23 -4.23 6.07
#